data_AF-A0A5C4LCD4-F1
#
_entry.id   AF-A0A5C4LCD4-F1
#
_cell.length_a   1.000
_cell.length_b   1.000
_cell.length_c   1.000
_cell.angle_alpha   90.00
_cell.angle_beta   90.00
_cell.angle_gamma   90.00
#
_symmetry.space_group_name_H-M   'P 1'
#
loop_
_entity.id
_entity.type
_entity.pdbx_description
1 polymer ?
#
loop_
_entity_poly.entity_id
_entity_poly.type
_entity_poly.pdbx_seq_one_letter_code
_entity_poly.pdbx_strand_id
1 'polypeptide(L)'
;MIPLENSKYRIYNVSNDINFILDAQNSLHLRAIRLYKMQIAVLFGHKLNDRQRDKKEYPDQYLAVSNDVLASADACAATKLLWHIDKTYKIEENLSENYLDNPDARDILRNILRNPGSIRKFAVAHSPRMLDLKLQIRRRHQRRCAPLYDFSLRYDVEDTKQKGGWKTALSLFNQKQGTDAHATIRKYYPYLGGETVGKQCRKEWDFLAGFVWNGHFGSQLFQPKRTSWALFARNLLEKAGDLPGLRRAVGEYQFVKARLEERDYELLTLNLAHPLPPAAPTLQPLPEDLLDAVSYKES
;
A
#
# COMPACT_ATOMS: atom_id res chain seq x y z
N MET A 1 19.41 -14.98 23.88
CA MET A 1 18.62 -14.87 22.63
C MET A 1 19.42 -14.06 21.63
N ILE A 2 19.90 -14.67 20.54
CA ILE A 2 20.66 -13.97 19.49
C ILE A 2 19.64 -13.35 18.51
N PRO A 3 19.65 -12.03 18.26
CA PRO A 3 18.82 -11.47 17.22
C PRO A 3 19.40 -11.89 15.87
N LEU A 4 18.64 -12.69 15.11
CA LEU A 4 18.92 -12.99 13.71
C LEU A 4 18.71 -11.71 12.88
N GLU A 5 19.67 -10.79 12.96
CA GLU A 5 19.63 -9.46 12.35
C GLU A 5 20.24 -9.43 10.93
N ASN A 6 20.17 -10.55 10.20
CA ASN A 6 20.57 -10.64 8.78
C ASN A 6 19.45 -11.22 7.91
N SER A 7 18.21 -10.84 8.19
CA SER A 7 17.09 -11.14 7.31
C SER A 7 16.95 -10.02 6.28
N LYS A 8 17.03 -10.34 4.98
CA LYS A 8 16.69 -9.41 3.87
C LYS A 8 15.32 -8.74 4.05
N TYR A 9 14.43 -9.40 4.80
CA TYR A 9 13.06 -8.96 5.06
C TYR A 9 12.84 -8.64 6.55
N ARG A 10 12.03 -7.62 6.81
CA ARG A 10 11.51 -7.30 8.14
C ARG A 10 10.04 -7.70 8.23
N ILE A 11 9.68 -8.30 9.35
CA ILE A 11 8.29 -8.52 9.73
C ILE A 11 7.72 -7.18 10.19
N TYR A 12 6.69 -6.71 9.50
CA TYR A 12 6.14 -5.38 9.61
C TYR A 12 4.66 -5.44 10.03
N ASN A 13 4.29 -4.69 11.07
CA ASN A 13 2.92 -4.60 11.56
C ASN A 13 2.32 -3.27 11.10
N VAL A 14 1.36 -3.34 10.16
CA VAL A 14 0.69 -2.16 9.58
C VAL A 14 -0.19 -1.46 10.62
N SER A 15 -0.85 -2.22 11.48
CA SER A 15 -1.76 -1.70 12.51
C SER A 15 -1.07 -0.74 13.46
N ASN A 16 0.16 -1.06 13.87
CA ASN A 16 0.96 -0.19 14.73
C ASN A 16 1.22 1.18 14.09
N ASP A 17 1.51 1.22 12.79
CA ASP A 17 1.73 2.48 12.10
C ASP A 17 0.43 3.24 11.85
N ILE A 18 -0.69 2.55 11.56
CA ILE A 18 -2.01 3.19 11.49
C ILE A 18 -2.36 3.87 12.83
N ASN A 19 -2.20 3.16 13.96
CA ASN A 19 -2.47 3.73 15.28
C ASN A 19 -1.59 4.98 15.54
N PHE A 20 -0.31 4.92 15.21
CA PHE A 20 0.60 6.07 15.33
C PHE A 20 0.18 7.25 14.45
N ILE A 21 -0.22 6.98 13.19
CA ILE A 21 -0.65 8.00 12.22
C ILE A 21 -1.97 8.65 12.65
N LEU A 22 -2.88 7.91 13.27
CA LEU A 22 -4.21 8.40 13.68
C LEU A 22 -4.24 9.11 15.04
N ASP A 23 -3.14 9.05 15.78
CA ASP A 23 -2.96 9.74 17.05
C ASP A 23 -2.48 11.18 16.83
N ALA A 24 -3.36 12.13 17.18
CA ALA A 24 -3.13 13.57 17.01
C ALA A 24 -2.04 14.12 17.94
N GLN A 25 -1.63 13.40 18.99
CA GLN A 25 -0.56 13.82 19.90
C GLN A 25 0.82 13.68 19.26
N ASN A 26 0.96 12.85 18.22
CA ASN A 26 2.23 12.70 17.51
C ASN A 26 2.45 13.88 16.55
N SER A 27 3.72 14.31 16.42
CA SER A 27 4.12 15.34 15.44
C SER A 27 3.62 15.01 14.04
N LEU A 28 3.05 16.00 13.34
CA LEU A 28 2.55 15.88 11.97
C LEU A 28 3.64 15.31 11.04
N HIS A 29 4.88 15.76 11.19
CA HIS A 29 6.01 15.33 10.36
C HIS A 29 6.37 13.86 10.60
N LEU A 30 6.35 13.40 11.85
CA LEU A 30 6.59 11.99 12.16
C LEU A 30 5.45 11.10 11.66
N ARG A 31 4.20 11.56 11.80
CA ARG A 31 3.01 10.90 11.25
C ARG A 31 3.09 10.80 9.73
N ALA A 32 3.55 11.87 9.05
CA ALA A 32 3.77 11.89 7.60
C ALA A 32 4.83 10.87 7.14
N ILE A 33 5.97 10.78 7.82
CA ILE A 33 7.01 9.78 7.52
C ILE A 33 6.48 8.36 7.72
N ARG A 34 5.79 8.10 8.84
CA ARG A 34 5.16 6.80 9.12
C ARG A 34 4.10 6.44 8.09
N LEU A 35 3.28 7.41 7.67
CA LEU A 35 2.30 7.23 6.61
C LEU A 35 2.95 6.79 5.31
N TYR A 36 4.02 7.46 4.88
CA TYR A 36 4.71 7.08 3.66
C TYR A 36 5.37 5.69 3.77
N LYS A 37 6.01 5.40 4.90
CA LYS A 37 6.58 4.08 5.18
C LYS A 37 5.54 2.98 5.13
N MET A 38 4.38 3.18 5.75
CA MET A 38 3.27 2.23 5.77
C MET A 38 2.70 2.02 4.37
N GLN A 39 2.52 3.08 3.59
CA GLN A 39 2.13 3.00 2.18
C GLN A 39 3.10 2.14 1.36
N ILE A 40 4.40 2.31 1.57
CA ILE A 40 5.44 1.50 0.92
C ILE A 40 5.40 0.05 1.42
N ALA A 41 5.26 -0.17 2.72
CA ALA A 41 5.21 -1.50 3.32
C ALA A 41 4.03 -2.31 2.78
N VAL A 42 2.86 -1.69 2.68
CA VAL A 42 1.65 -2.28 2.09
C VAL A 42 1.87 -2.58 0.60
N LEU A 43 2.47 -1.66 -0.15
CA LEU A 43 2.66 -1.84 -1.59
C LEU A 43 3.66 -2.94 -1.96
N PHE A 44 4.73 -3.10 -1.18
CA PHE A 44 5.82 -4.05 -1.44
C PHE A 44 5.85 -5.27 -0.50
N GLY A 45 4.95 -5.35 0.47
CA GLY A 45 4.93 -6.43 1.44
C GLY A 45 4.43 -7.74 0.86
N HIS A 46 4.92 -8.84 1.43
CA HIS A 46 4.49 -10.20 1.12
C HIS A 46 3.89 -10.86 2.36
N LYS A 47 3.09 -11.92 2.17
CA LYS A 47 2.70 -12.79 3.29
C LYS A 47 3.94 -13.38 3.95
N LEU A 48 3.81 -13.63 5.25
CA LEU A 48 4.77 -14.45 5.96
C LEU A 48 4.79 -15.86 5.33
N ASN A 49 5.98 -16.42 5.13
CA ASN A 49 6.11 -17.84 4.78
C ASN A 49 5.81 -18.73 6.00
N ASP A 50 5.60 -20.03 5.80
CA ASP A 50 5.17 -20.95 6.87
C ASP A 50 6.06 -20.88 8.11
N ARG A 51 7.39 -20.89 7.93
CA ARG A 51 8.36 -20.75 9.04
C ARG A 51 8.26 -19.43 9.80
N GLN A 52 7.84 -18.35 9.15
CA GLN A 52 7.60 -17.05 9.78
C GLN A 52 6.22 -17.02 10.46
N ARG A 53 5.22 -17.70 9.88
CA ARG A 53 3.86 -17.82 10.42
C ARG A 53 3.88 -18.60 11.73
N ASP A 54 4.56 -19.75 11.78
CA ASP A 54 4.64 -20.62 12.97
C ASP A 54 5.22 -19.91 14.20
N LYS A 55 5.95 -18.81 14.00
CA LYS A 55 6.55 -17.99 15.07
C LYS A 55 5.62 -16.89 15.58
N LYS A 56 4.38 -16.83 15.12
CA LYS A 56 3.43 -15.76 15.40
C LYS A 56 2.05 -16.34 15.71
N GLU A 57 1.44 -15.83 16.79
CA GLU A 57 0.09 -16.20 17.19
C GLU A 57 -0.97 -15.71 16.18
N TYR A 58 -0.77 -14.51 15.60
CA TYR A 58 -1.65 -13.89 14.60
C TYR A 58 -0.87 -13.47 13.36
N PRO A 59 -0.49 -14.41 12.48
CA PRO A 59 0.42 -14.13 11.36
C PRO A 59 -0.18 -13.25 10.26
N ASP A 60 -1.50 -13.22 10.15
CA ASP A 60 -2.31 -12.42 9.22
C ASP A 60 -2.27 -10.92 9.51
N GLN A 61 -1.70 -10.48 10.63
CA GLN A 61 -1.47 -9.08 10.98
C GLN A 61 -0.15 -8.50 10.44
N TYR A 62 0.69 -9.35 9.84
CA TYR A 62 2.06 -9.01 9.52
C TYR A 62 2.39 -9.18 8.04
N LEU A 63 3.29 -8.31 7.55
CA LEU A 63 3.89 -8.38 6.23
C LEU A 63 5.39 -8.66 6.35
N ALA A 64 5.94 -9.46 5.44
CA ALA A 64 7.37 -9.52 5.19
C ALA A 64 7.73 -8.45 4.14
N VAL A 65 8.53 -7.45 4.52
CA VAL A 65 8.91 -6.34 3.64
C VAL A 65 10.42 -6.23 3.56
N SER A 66 10.97 -5.98 2.37
CA SER A 66 12.41 -5.84 2.19
C SER A 66 12.96 -4.64 2.98
N ASN A 67 14.09 -4.84 3.67
CA ASN A 67 14.69 -3.84 4.54
C ASN A 67 15.12 -2.57 3.80
N ASP A 68 15.71 -2.75 2.62
CA ASP A 68 16.14 -1.67 1.73
C ASP A 68 14.96 -0.76 1.34
N VAL A 69 13.81 -1.34 0.98
CA VAL A 69 12.62 -0.61 0.57
C VAL A 69 12.01 0.19 1.74
N LEU A 70 11.93 -0.40 2.93
CA LEU A 70 11.47 0.32 4.13
C LEU A 70 12.43 1.45 4.53
N ALA A 71 13.74 1.19 4.47
CA ALA A 71 14.75 2.20 4.76
C ALA A 71 14.72 3.34 3.74
N SER A 72 14.48 3.03 2.47
CA SER A 72 14.29 4.02 1.40
C SER A 72 13.11 4.93 1.66
N ALA A 73 11.99 4.37 2.14
CA ALA A 73 10.80 5.14 2.47
C ALA A 73 11.06 6.14 3.61
N ASP A 74 11.67 5.67 4.71
CA ASP A 74 12.06 6.50 5.85
C ASP A 74 13.01 7.63 5.39
N ALA A 75 14.09 7.26 4.68
CA ALA A 75 15.13 8.18 4.24
C ALA A 75 14.61 9.24 3.27
N CYS A 76 13.89 8.83 2.21
CA CYS A 76 13.39 9.76 1.21
C CYS A 76 12.34 10.71 1.78
N ALA A 77 11.42 10.21 2.62
CA ALA A 77 10.40 11.06 3.24
C ALA A 77 11.04 12.07 4.20
N ALA A 78 11.94 11.63 5.08
CA ALA A 78 12.62 12.50 6.03
C ALA A 78 13.43 13.61 5.32
N THR A 79 14.25 13.25 4.33
CA THR A 79 15.05 14.24 3.58
C THR A 79 14.16 15.23 2.83
N LYS A 80 13.07 14.78 2.22
CA LYS A 80 12.15 15.67 1.49
C LYS A 80 11.38 16.61 2.40
N LEU A 81 10.99 16.16 3.58
CA LEU A 81 10.33 17.02 4.58
C LEU A 81 11.32 18.04 5.16
N LEU A 82 12.56 17.65 5.46
CA LEU A 82 13.59 18.61 5.91
C LEU A 82 13.87 19.68 4.85
N TRP A 83 14.02 19.30 3.58
CA TRP A 83 14.15 20.27 2.47
C TRP A 83 12.92 21.17 2.31
N HIS A 84 11.74 20.68 2.65
CA HIS A 84 10.53 21.48 2.62
C HIS A 84 10.51 22.52 3.75
N ILE A 85 10.89 22.12 4.96
CA ILE A 85 11.08 23.02 6.12
C ILE A 85 12.10 24.11 5.75
N ASP A 86 13.28 23.71 5.28
CA ASP A 86 14.36 24.60 4.86
C ASP A 86 13.90 25.73 3.92
N LYS A 87 13.19 25.34 2.85
CA LYS A 87 12.64 26.27 1.85
C LYS A 87 11.55 27.17 2.40
N THR A 88 10.76 26.68 3.35
CA THR A 88 9.62 27.42 3.90
C THR A 88 10.09 28.48 4.89
N TYR A 89 11.14 28.17 5.67
CA TYR A 89 11.67 29.05 6.71
C TYR A 89 12.89 29.87 6.28
N LYS A 90 13.35 29.76 5.01
CA LYS A 90 14.49 30.50 4.44
C LYS A 90 15.73 30.47 5.35
N ILE A 91 16.13 29.26 5.72
CA ILE A 91 17.27 29.02 6.62
C ILE A 91 18.57 29.29 5.83
N GLU A 92 18.96 30.57 5.70
CA GLU A 92 20.03 30.97 4.76
C GLU A 92 21.44 31.02 5.37
N GLU A 93 21.61 31.16 6.70
CA GLU A 93 22.94 31.54 7.24
C GLU A 93 23.62 30.55 8.21
N ASN A 94 22.90 29.60 8.82
CA ASN A 94 23.51 28.54 9.66
C ASN A 94 22.64 27.27 9.71
N LEU A 95 22.77 26.40 8.70
CA LEU A 95 21.91 25.22 8.52
C LEU A 95 21.82 24.35 9.78
N SER A 96 22.93 24.05 10.47
CA SER A 96 22.94 23.12 11.60
C SER A 96 22.31 23.63 12.89
N GLU A 97 22.45 24.92 13.22
CA GLU A 97 21.85 25.52 14.42
C GLU A 97 20.35 25.74 14.21
N ASN A 98 19.97 26.22 13.02
CA ASN A 98 18.58 26.51 12.68
C ASN A 98 17.68 25.26 12.58
N TYR A 99 18.21 24.10 12.18
CA TYR A 99 17.47 22.84 12.25
C TYR A 99 17.26 22.34 13.67
N LEU A 100 18.16 22.70 14.61
CA LEU A 100 17.96 22.38 16.00
C LEU A 100 16.91 23.30 16.62
N ASP A 101 16.77 24.55 16.20
CA ASP A 101 15.76 25.46 16.74
C ASP A 101 14.33 25.20 16.23
N ASN A 102 14.19 24.63 15.04
CA ASN A 102 12.89 24.20 14.52
C ASN A 102 12.47 22.85 15.16
N PRO A 103 11.35 22.80 15.92
CA PRO A 103 10.94 21.60 16.64
C PRO A 103 10.60 20.42 15.72
N ASP A 104 10.03 20.69 14.54
CA ASP A 104 9.70 19.66 13.56
C ASP A 104 10.94 19.05 12.90
N ALA A 105 11.92 19.89 12.55
CA ALA A 105 13.20 19.40 12.03
C ALA A 105 13.98 18.63 13.09
N ARG A 106 13.99 19.13 14.33
CA ARG A 106 14.60 18.45 15.48
C ARG A 106 13.99 17.07 15.69
N ASP A 107 12.67 16.95 15.57
CA ASP A 107 11.97 15.67 15.70
C ASP A 107 12.35 14.68 14.59
N ILE A 108 12.40 15.12 13.34
CA ILE A 108 12.84 14.27 12.22
C ILE A 108 14.30 13.83 12.44
N LEU A 109 15.18 14.77 12.80
CA LEU A 109 16.59 14.49 13.01
C LEU A 109 16.80 13.50 14.16
N ARG A 110 16.17 13.74 15.32
CA ARG A 110 16.36 12.91 16.53
C ARG A 110 15.73 11.53 16.38
N ASN A 111 14.50 11.46 15.87
CA ASN A 111 13.72 10.22 15.90
C ASN A 111 13.93 9.34 14.66
N ILE A 112 14.30 9.93 13.52
CA ILE A 112 14.44 9.21 12.25
C ILE A 112 15.91 9.13 11.81
N LEU A 113 16.65 10.25 11.81
CA LEU A 113 17.97 10.32 11.16
C LEU A 113 19.16 10.00 12.08
N ARG A 114 19.09 10.37 13.36
CA ARG A 114 20.21 10.27 14.32
C ARG A 114 20.10 9.07 15.29
N ASN A 115 19.16 8.16 15.08
CA ASN A 115 19.10 6.93 15.88
C ASN A 115 20.27 6.00 15.49
N PRO A 116 20.93 5.27 16.42
CA PRO A 116 22.02 4.32 16.10
C PRO A 116 21.70 3.33 14.97
N GLY A 117 20.44 2.92 14.80
CA GLY A 117 20.02 2.08 13.68
C GLY A 117 19.93 2.80 12.32
N SER A 118 19.99 4.13 12.30
CA SER A 118 19.75 4.95 11.11
C SER A 118 20.91 4.90 10.12
N ILE A 119 22.17 4.86 10.57
CA ILE A 119 23.34 4.74 9.66
C ILE A 119 23.19 3.48 8.79
N ARG A 120 22.81 2.35 9.39
CA ARG A 120 22.54 1.10 8.67
C ARG A 120 21.37 1.24 7.70
N LYS A 121 20.28 1.92 8.10
CA LYS A 121 19.14 2.19 7.20
C LYS A 121 19.57 3.01 5.99
N PHE A 122 20.31 4.09 6.19
CA PHE A 122 20.78 4.96 5.11
C PHE A 122 21.75 4.23 4.17
N ALA A 123 22.62 3.37 4.71
CA ALA A 123 23.54 2.58 3.90
C ALA A 123 22.84 1.62 2.93
N VAL A 124 21.63 1.15 3.26
CA VAL A 124 20.85 0.23 2.40
C VAL A 124 19.69 0.91 1.68
N ALA A 125 19.49 2.22 1.89
CA ALA A 125 18.40 2.95 1.28
C ALA A 125 18.69 3.23 -0.21
N HIS A 126 17.66 3.05 -1.04
CA HIS A 126 17.66 3.46 -2.43
C HIS A 126 17.58 4.98 -2.55
N SER A 127 18.14 5.50 -3.64
CA SER A 127 17.92 6.89 -4.02
C SER A 127 16.44 7.15 -4.35
N PRO A 128 15.96 8.40 -4.25
CA PRO A 128 14.58 8.76 -4.60
C PRO A 128 14.16 8.28 -6.00
N ARG A 129 15.06 8.41 -6.98
CA ARG A 129 14.81 7.97 -8.37
C ARG A 129 14.62 6.45 -8.46
N MET A 130 15.43 5.68 -7.74
CA MET A 130 15.35 4.22 -7.74
C MET A 130 14.07 3.74 -7.04
N LEU A 131 13.71 4.36 -5.90
CA LEU A 131 12.45 4.08 -5.22
C LEU A 131 11.26 4.40 -6.14
N ASP A 132 11.30 5.54 -6.84
CA ASP A 132 10.24 5.93 -7.78
C ASP A 132 10.11 4.96 -8.97
N LEU A 133 11.23 4.44 -9.48
CA LEU A 133 11.20 3.42 -10.53
C LEU A 133 10.55 2.13 -10.02
N LYS A 134 10.94 1.65 -8.83
CA LYS A 134 10.31 0.49 -8.18
C LYS A 134 8.81 0.70 -7.97
N LEU A 135 8.41 1.89 -7.52
CA LEU A 135 7.01 2.29 -7.36
C LEU A 135 6.23 2.22 -8.67
N GLN A 136 6.81 2.72 -9.76
CA GLN A 136 6.19 2.66 -11.07
C GLN A 136 5.99 1.23 -11.56
N ILE A 137 7.03 0.40 -11.45
CA ILE A 137 6.99 -1.02 -11.84
C ILE A 137 5.91 -1.75 -11.04
N ARG A 138 5.93 -1.62 -9.71
CA ARG A 138 4.94 -2.26 -8.82
C ARG A 138 3.51 -1.83 -9.16
N ARG A 139 3.29 -0.53 -9.41
CA ARG A 139 1.98 -0.01 -9.84
C ARG A 139 1.51 -0.60 -11.16
N ARG A 140 2.39 -0.70 -12.17
CA ARG A 140 2.04 -1.33 -13.46
C ARG A 140 1.57 -2.77 -13.26
N HIS A 141 2.27 -3.55 -12.43
CA HIS A 141 1.85 -4.91 -12.10
C HIS A 141 0.48 -4.96 -11.41
N GLN A 142 0.22 -4.06 -10.44
CA GLN A 142 -1.07 -4.00 -9.76
C GLN A 142 -2.23 -3.65 -10.69
N ARG A 143 -2.02 -2.71 -11.62
CA ARG A 143 -3.05 -2.30 -12.60
C ARG A 143 -3.52 -3.49 -13.44
N ARG A 144 -2.60 -4.36 -13.87
CA ARG A 144 -2.92 -5.56 -14.66
C ARG A 144 -3.87 -6.54 -13.96
N CYS A 145 -3.82 -6.62 -12.62
CA CYS A 145 -4.68 -7.52 -11.86
C CYS A 145 -5.94 -6.79 -11.30
N ALA A 146 -6.11 -5.47 -11.49
CA ALA A 146 -7.24 -4.70 -10.94
C ALA A 146 -8.64 -5.22 -11.36
N PRO A 147 -8.87 -5.65 -12.62
CA PRO A 147 -10.20 -6.11 -13.02
C PRO A 147 -10.63 -7.45 -12.42
N LEU A 148 -9.67 -8.33 -12.07
CA LEU A 148 -9.96 -9.58 -11.33
C LEU A 148 -10.64 -9.30 -9.99
N TYR A 149 -10.13 -8.29 -9.30
CA TYR A 149 -10.64 -7.92 -7.99
C TYR A 149 -11.93 -7.10 -8.09
N ASP A 150 -12.05 -6.18 -9.07
CA ASP A 150 -13.30 -5.46 -9.41
C ASP A 150 -14.47 -6.42 -9.57
N PHE A 151 -14.27 -7.42 -10.42
CA PHE A 151 -15.23 -8.49 -10.65
C PHE A 151 -15.60 -9.20 -9.35
N SER A 152 -14.60 -9.63 -8.59
CA SER A 152 -14.80 -10.40 -7.36
C SER A 152 -15.58 -9.65 -6.29
N LEU A 153 -15.63 -8.32 -6.34
CA LEU A 153 -16.37 -7.51 -5.38
C LEU A 153 -17.78 -7.15 -5.84
N ARG A 154 -17.98 -6.92 -7.14
CA ARG A 154 -19.30 -6.58 -7.71
C ARG A 154 -20.18 -7.79 -7.98
N TYR A 155 -19.59 -8.92 -8.34
CA TYR A 155 -20.34 -10.13 -8.66
C TYR A 155 -20.63 -10.89 -7.37
N ASP A 156 -21.74 -10.53 -6.74
CA ASP A 156 -22.49 -11.40 -5.84
C ASP A 156 -23.71 -11.85 -6.65
N VAL A 157 -23.59 -12.97 -7.36
CA VAL A 157 -24.74 -13.45 -8.14
C VAL A 157 -25.47 -14.44 -7.26
N GLU A 158 -26.52 -13.94 -6.60
CA GLU A 158 -27.50 -14.73 -5.86
C GLU A 158 -27.96 -15.95 -6.68
N ASP A 159 -27.93 -15.87 -8.02
CA ASP A 159 -28.35 -16.92 -8.95
C ASP A 159 -27.29 -17.94 -9.39
N THR A 160 -25.98 -17.75 -9.15
CA THR A 160 -24.97 -18.66 -9.74
C THR A 160 -24.54 -19.83 -8.87
N LYS A 161 -24.88 -19.86 -7.57
CA LYS A 161 -24.27 -20.76 -6.54
C LYS A 161 -22.73 -20.71 -6.49
N GLN A 162 -22.08 -19.95 -7.35
CA GLN A 162 -20.64 -19.77 -7.37
C GLN A 162 -20.32 -18.70 -6.33
N LYS A 163 -19.69 -19.12 -5.23
CA LYS A 163 -19.05 -18.17 -4.32
C LYS A 163 -18.08 -17.35 -5.17
N GLY A 164 -18.19 -16.03 -5.15
CA GLY A 164 -17.16 -15.15 -5.72
C GLY A 164 -15.78 -15.51 -5.15
N GLY A 165 -14.70 -15.03 -5.75
CA GLY A 165 -13.37 -15.46 -5.34
C GLY A 165 -12.40 -15.55 -6.51
N TRP A 166 -11.11 -15.69 -6.21
CA TRP A 166 -10.08 -15.77 -7.23
C TRP A 166 -10.34 -16.88 -8.25
N LYS A 167 -10.71 -18.09 -7.77
CA LYS A 167 -11.00 -19.24 -8.63
C LYS A 167 -12.20 -18.99 -9.55
N THR A 168 -13.24 -18.35 -9.01
CA THR A 168 -14.48 -18.03 -9.73
C THR A 168 -14.23 -16.93 -10.76
N ALA A 169 -13.57 -15.84 -10.36
CA ALA A 169 -13.10 -14.81 -11.27
C ALA A 169 -12.28 -15.44 -12.39
N LEU A 170 -11.27 -16.25 -12.10
CA LEU A 170 -10.44 -16.91 -13.10
C LEU A 170 -11.24 -17.86 -14.02
N SER A 171 -12.22 -18.61 -13.50
CA SER A 171 -13.06 -19.50 -14.31
C SER A 171 -13.91 -18.75 -15.34
N LEU A 172 -14.30 -17.51 -15.01
CA LEU A 172 -15.06 -16.62 -15.87
C LEU A 172 -14.17 -15.95 -16.94
N PHE A 173 -12.84 -16.05 -16.83
CA PHE A 173 -11.94 -15.62 -17.89
C PHE A 173 -11.83 -16.68 -18.98
N ASN A 174 -12.06 -17.94 -18.58
CA ASN A 174 -12.02 -19.13 -19.41
C ASN A 174 -13.40 -19.49 -19.98
N GLN A 175 -14.29 -18.51 -20.18
CA GLN A 175 -15.58 -18.77 -20.83
C GLN A 175 -15.41 -19.05 -22.31
N LYS A 176 -16.08 -20.09 -22.80
CA LYS A 176 -16.03 -20.51 -24.21
C LYS A 176 -16.50 -19.36 -25.11
N GLN A 177 -15.68 -19.03 -26.10
CA GLN A 177 -16.01 -18.02 -27.11
C GLN A 177 -17.34 -18.36 -27.79
N GLY A 178 -18.22 -17.36 -27.93
CA GLY A 178 -19.56 -17.52 -28.49
C GLY A 178 -20.68 -17.81 -27.48
N THR A 179 -20.39 -17.84 -26.17
CA THR A 179 -21.43 -17.91 -25.12
C THR A 179 -21.87 -16.52 -24.64
N ASP A 180 -23.09 -16.39 -24.14
CA ASP A 180 -23.60 -15.12 -23.57
C ASP A 180 -22.78 -14.64 -22.37
N ALA A 181 -22.27 -15.58 -21.58
CA ALA A 181 -21.35 -15.31 -20.48
C ALA A 181 -20.03 -14.70 -21.00
N HIS A 182 -19.45 -15.29 -22.06
CA HIS A 182 -18.27 -14.74 -22.70
C HIS A 182 -18.53 -13.33 -23.27
N ALA A 183 -19.66 -13.10 -23.94
CA ALA A 183 -20.01 -11.80 -24.49
C ALA A 183 -20.18 -10.73 -23.40
N THR A 184 -20.91 -11.05 -22.33
CA THR A 184 -21.12 -10.16 -21.17
C THR A 184 -19.80 -9.83 -20.49
N ILE A 185 -18.94 -10.81 -20.23
CA ILE A 185 -17.65 -10.58 -19.56
C ILE A 185 -16.72 -9.75 -20.45
N ARG A 186 -16.65 -10.03 -21.75
CA ARG A 186 -15.82 -9.25 -22.69
C ARG A 186 -16.36 -7.84 -22.93
N LYS A 187 -17.66 -7.59 -22.73
CA LYS A 187 -18.22 -6.24 -22.72
C LYS A 187 -17.69 -5.38 -21.58
N TYR A 188 -17.62 -5.94 -20.36
CA TYR A 188 -17.16 -5.19 -19.18
C TYR A 188 -15.65 -5.26 -18.93
N TYR A 189 -14.99 -6.32 -19.42
CA TYR A 189 -13.57 -6.56 -19.25
C TYR A 189 -12.92 -7.09 -20.54
N PRO A 190 -12.89 -6.28 -21.62
CA PRO A 190 -12.50 -6.70 -22.97
C PRO A 190 -11.09 -7.33 -23.01
N TYR A 191 -10.14 -6.73 -22.30
CA TYR A 191 -8.71 -7.05 -22.41
C TYR A 191 -8.19 -8.05 -21.39
N LEU A 192 -9.09 -8.58 -20.56
CA LEU A 192 -8.77 -9.47 -19.45
C LEU A 192 -8.30 -10.86 -19.94
N GLY A 193 -7.03 -10.99 -20.31
CA GLY A 193 -6.51 -12.12 -21.08
C GLY A 193 -5.80 -13.22 -20.28
N GLY A 194 -6.16 -14.49 -20.58
CA GLY A 194 -5.32 -15.69 -20.45
C GLY A 194 -5.01 -16.24 -19.05
N GLU A 195 -5.14 -17.55 -18.91
CA GLU A 195 -4.89 -18.35 -17.70
C GLU A 195 -3.50 -18.10 -17.04
N THR A 196 -2.49 -17.73 -17.81
CA THR A 196 -1.09 -17.56 -17.39
C THR A 196 -0.83 -16.30 -16.57
N VAL A 197 -1.39 -15.15 -16.96
CA VAL A 197 -1.17 -13.86 -16.25
C VAL A 197 -1.93 -13.87 -14.92
N GLY A 198 -3.16 -14.41 -14.91
CA GLY A 198 -3.92 -14.63 -13.69
C GLY A 198 -3.17 -15.56 -12.72
N LYS A 199 -2.73 -16.74 -13.18
CA LYS A 199 -2.00 -17.70 -12.33
C LYS A 199 -0.71 -17.12 -11.72
N GLN A 200 0.00 -16.23 -12.43
CA GLN A 200 1.15 -15.50 -11.90
C GLN A 200 0.75 -14.47 -10.83
N CYS A 201 -0.32 -13.69 -11.04
CA CYS A 201 -0.85 -12.76 -10.03
C CYS A 201 -1.29 -13.49 -8.72
N ARG A 202 -1.84 -14.70 -8.82
CA ARG A 202 -2.36 -15.45 -7.64
C ARG A 202 -1.33 -15.64 -6.52
N LYS A 203 -0.13 -16.13 -6.86
CA LYS A 203 0.87 -16.55 -5.85
C LYS A 203 1.50 -15.38 -5.10
N GLU A 204 1.52 -14.20 -5.68
CA GLU A 204 2.23 -13.04 -5.14
C GLU A 204 1.30 -11.97 -4.55
N TRP A 205 -0.02 -11.99 -4.86
CA TRP A 205 -0.87 -10.80 -4.71
C TRP A 205 -2.24 -11.00 -4.04
N ASP A 206 -2.65 -12.23 -3.71
CA ASP A 206 -3.92 -12.50 -2.99
C ASP A 206 -4.04 -11.72 -1.66
N PHE A 207 -2.92 -11.41 -0.99
CA PHE A 207 -2.91 -10.65 0.28
C PHE A 207 -3.06 -9.13 0.15
N LEU A 208 -2.68 -8.60 -1.02
CA LEU A 208 -2.66 -7.17 -1.28
C LEU A 208 -3.89 -6.71 -2.07
N ALA A 209 -4.78 -7.63 -2.46
CA ALA A 209 -6.01 -7.36 -3.19
C ALA A 209 -6.82 -6.21 -2.57
N GLY A 210 -7.02 -6.23 -1.24
CA GLY A 210 -7.70 -5.17 -0.51
C GLY A 210 -6.97 -3.82 -0.51
N PHE A 211 -5.66 -3.79 -0.75
CA PHE A 211 -4.87 -2.55 -0.82
C PHE A 211 -4.67 -2.03 -2.25
N VAL A 212 -4.71 -2.90 -3.26
CA VAL A 212 -4.81 -2.55 -4.68
C VAL A 212 -6.12 -1.80 -4.96
N TRP A 213 -7.16 -2.14 -4.21
CA TRP A 213 -8.50 -1.54 -4.28
C TRP A 213 -8.60 -0.09 -3.83
N ASN A 214 -7.73 0.34 -2.91
CA ASN A 214 -7.80 1.67 -2.32
C ASN A 214 -7.47 2.80 -3.31
N GLY A 215 -6.79 2.46 -4.40
CA GLY A 215 -6.51 3.42 -5.46
C GLY A 215 -7.66 3.78 -6.36
N HIS A 216 -8.63 2.88 -6.45
CA HIS A 216 -9.65 2.94 -7.50
C HIS A 216 -11.03 3.30 -6.97
N PHE A 217 -11.27 3.11 -5.66
CA PHE A 217 -12.59 3.25 -5.04
C PHE A 217 -12.67 4.15 -3.81
N GLY A 218 -11.59 4.81 -3.38
CA GLY A 218 -11.76 5.90 -2.38
C GLY A 218 -10.55 6.23 -1.49
N SER A 219 -9.67 5.29 -1.20
CA SER A 219 -8.72 5.49 -0.09
C SER A 219 -7.30 5.86 -0.56
N GLN A 220 -7.02 7.16 -0.60
CA GLN A 220 -5.67 7.69 -0.85
C GLN A 220 -4.63 7.36 0.26
N LEU A 221 -5.08 6.78 1.38
CA LEU A 221 -4.25 6.43 2.55
C LEU A 221 -3.14 5.45 2.20
N PHE A 222 -3.39 4.48 1.31
CA PHE A 222 -2.46 3.39 1.01
C PHE A 222 -1.64 3.61 -0.27
N GLN A 223 -1.72 4.80 -0.87
CA GLN A 223 -1.05 5.10 -2.13
C GLN A 223 0.19 6.00 -1.93
N PRO A 224 1.40 5.42 -2.00
CA PRO A 224 2.64 6.21 -1.88
C PRO A 224 2.86 7.04 -3.15
N LYS A 225 2.91 8.37 -3.05
CA LYS A 225 3.29 9.23 -4.19
C LYS A 225 4.79 9.06 -4.53
N ARG A 226 5.18 9.50 -5.73
CA ARG A 226 6.59 9.53 -6.17
C ARG A 226 7.33 10.59 -5.36
N THR A 227 8.48 10.24 -4.81
CA THR A 227 9.33 11.10 -3.97
C THR A 227 10.00 12.22 -4.75
N SER A 228 10.26 12.01 -6.05
CA SER A 228 10.83 13.04 -6.93
C SER A 228 9.86 14.17 -7.26
N TRP A 229 8.55 14.01 -7.00
CA TRP A 229 7.56 15.00 -7.37
C TRP A 229 7.71 16.28 -6.52
N ALA A 230 7.64 17.46 -7.16
CA ALA A 230 7.91 18.73 -6.48
C ALA A 230 6.97 18.98 -5.29
N LEU A 231 5.72 18.54 -5.40
CA LEU A 231 4.69 18.69 -4.38
C LEU A 231 4.65 17.52 -3.38
N PHE A 232 5.63 16.62 -3.41
CA PHE A 232 5.62 15.40 -2.58
C PHE A 232 5.46 15.73 -1.08
N ALA A 233 6.32 16.59 -0.54
CA ALA A 233 6.32 16.93 0.89
C ALA A 233 5.00 17.58 1.32
N ARG A 234 4.54 18.58 0.55
CA ARG A 234 3.26 19.28 0.82
C ARG A 234 2.08 18.32 0.84
N ASN A 235 1.91 17.50 -0.19
CA ASN A 235 0.80 16.55 -0.27
C ASN A 235 0.88 15.47 0.83
N LEU A 236 2.10 15.07 1.23
CA LEU A 236 2.27 14.09 2.30
C LEU A 236 1.83 14.68 3.66
N LEU A 237 2.19 15.94 3.92
CA LEU A 237 1.75 16.67 5.12
C LEU A 237 0.24 16.92 5.11
N GLU A 238 -0.34 17.37 3.98
CA GLU A 238 -1.79 17.54 3.83
C GLU A 238 -2.53 16.24 4.15
N LYS A 239 -2.10 15.12 3.56
CA LYS A 239 -2.68 13.80 3.85
C LYS A 239 -2.52 13.38 5.30
N ALA A 240 -1.34 13.59 5.90
CA ALA A 240 -1.11 13.25 7.29
C ALA A 240 -1.93 14.15 8.24
N GLY A 241 -2.22 15.38 7.84
CA GLY A 241 -3.04 16.32 8.59
C GLY A 241 -4.53 15.99 8.59
N ASP A 242 -5.03 15.35 7.52
CA ASP A 242 -6.43 14.96 7.37
C ASP A 242 -6.80 13.69 8.18
N LEU A 243 -6.78 13.80 9.51
CA LEU A 243 -7.18 12.72 10.42
C LEU A 243 -8.57 12.14 10.10
N PRO A 244 -9.63 12.93 9.87
CA PRO A 244 -10.94 12.40 9.50
C PRO A 244 -10.89 11.58 8.21
N GLY A 245 -10.21 12.07 7.17
CA GLY A 245 -10.05 11.35 5.92
C GLY A 245 -9.26 10.05 6.08
N LEU A 246 -8.19 10.06 6.89
CA LEU A 246 -7.42 8.85 7.20
C LEU A 246 -8.27 7.81 7.96
N ARG A 247 -9.12 8.22 8.90
CA ARG A 247 -10.05 7.32 9.62
C ARG A 247 -11.08 6.71 8.67
N ARG A 248 -11.68 7.53 7.80
CA ARG A 248 -12.62 7.07 6.77
C ARG A 248 -11.96 6.02 5.87
N ALA A 249 -10.74 6.30 5.41
CA ALA A 249 -9.95 5.41 4.58
C ALA A 249 -9.65 4.04 5.23
N VAL A 250 -9.49 3.99 6.55
CA VAL A 250 -9.35 2.71 7.28
C VAL A 250 -10.70 1.98 7.39
N GLY A 251 -11.79 2.69 7.64
CA GLY A 251 -13.14 2.12 7.62
C GLY A 251 -13.53 1.54 6.25
N GLU A 252 -13.16 2.22 5.16
CA GLU A 252 -13.34 1.73 3.78
C GLU A 252 -12.56 0.43 3.54
N TYR A 253 -11.32 0.36 4.03
CA TYR A 253 -10.55 -0.88 3.96
C TYR A 253 -11.22 -2.03 4.73
N GLN A 254 -11.75 -1.77 5.93
CA GLN A 254 -12.45 -2.80 6.71
C GLN A 254 -13.73 -3.29 6.01
N PHE A 255 -14.46 -2.40 5.34
CA PHE A 255 -15.61 -2.79 4.51
C PHE A 255 -15.19 -3.70 3.36
N VAL A 256 -14.19 -3.30 2.58
CA VAL A 256 -13.66 -4.10 1.46
C VAL A 256 -13.13 -5.44 1.97
N LYS A 257 -12.46 -5.43 3.13
CA LYS A 257 -11.96 -6.64 3.78
C LYS A 257 -13.09 -7.63 4.08
N ALA A 258 -14.15 -7.18 4.77
CA ALA A 258 -15.29 -8.04 5.10
C ALA A 258 -15.91 -8.67 3.83
N ARG A 259 -16.12 -7.87 2.78
CA ARG A 259 -16.70 -8.35 1.50
C ARG A 259 -15.83 -9.32 0.72
N LEU A 260 -14.51 -9.26 0.89
CA LEU A 260 -13.57 -10.17 0.25
C LEU A 260 -13.38 -11.44 1.11
N GLU A 261 -13.41 -11.32 2.43
CA GLU A 261 -13.32 -12.48 3.34
C GLU A 261 -14.56 -13.39 3.23
N GLU A 262 -15.75 -12.83 3.00
CA GLU A 262 -16.96 -13.58 2.61
C GLU A 262 -16.75 -14.48 1.37
N ARG A 263 -15.73 -14.17 0.57
CA ARG A 263 -15.37 -14.83 -0.70
C ARG A 263 -14.04 -15.59 -0.61
N ASP A 264 -13.67 -16.03 0.58
CA ASP A 264 -12.46 -16.81 0.87
C ASP A 264 -11.13 -16.12 0.50
N TYR A 265 -11.11 -14.77 0.42
CA TYR A 265 -9.86 -14.03 0.33
C TYR A 265 -9.24 -13.88 1.72
N GLU A 266 -7.94 -14.16 1.81
CA GLU A 266 -7.15 -13.89 3.01
C GLU A 266 -6.50 -12.50 2.91
N LEU A 267 -6.97 -11.56 3.74
CA LEU A 267 -6.48 -10.18 3.78
C LEU A 267 -5.76 -9.86 5.09
N LEU A 268 -5.01 -8.75 5.10
CA LEU A 268 -4.31 -8.28 6.30
C LEU A 268 -5.31 -7.88 7.39
N THR A 269 -5.14 -8.43 8.59
CA THR A 269 -5.95 -8.02 9.74
C THR A 269 -5.37 -6.79 10.40
N LEU A 270 -6.21 -5.76 10.62
CA LEU A 270 -5.83 -4.54 11.31
C LEU A 270 -6.29 -4.57 12.77
N ASN A 271 -5.34 -4.48 13.70
CA ASN A 271 -5.60 -4.37 15.13
C ASN A 271 -5.52 -2.89 15.57
N LEU A 272 -6.66 -2.22 15.52
CA LEU A 272 -6.76 -0.78 15.80
C LEU A 272 -7.00 -0.54 17.30
N ALA A 273 -6.33 0.45 17.87
CA ALA A 273 -6.51 0.85 19.28
C ALA A 273 -7.95 1.28 19.57
N HIS A 274 -8.61 1.89 18.58
CA HIS A 274 -10.03 2.19 18.59
C HIS A 274 -10.67 1.56 17.35
N PRO A 275 -11.71 0.71 17.51
CA PRO A 275 -12.44 0.16 16.38
C PRO A 275 -12.99 1.30 15.52
N LEU A 276 -12.75 1.21 14.22
CA LEU A 276 -13.42 2.06 13.25
C LEU A 276 -14.55 1.24 12.62
N PRO A 277 -15.74 1.82 12.42
CA PRO A 277 -16.81 1.11 11.74
C PRO A 277 -16.48 0.97 10.23
N PRO A 278 -16.86 -0.15 9.59
CA PRO A 278 -16.77 -0.26 8.14
C PRO A 278 -17.55 0.86 7.46
N ALA A 279 -16.93 1.51 6.47
CA ALA A 279 -17.56 2.54 5.66
C ALA A 279 -17.67 2.05 4.22
N ALA A 280 -18.89 1.99 3.67
CA ALA A 280 -19.07 1.57 2.28
C ALA A 280 -18.51 2.63 1.32
N PRO A 281 -17.49 2.32 0.50
CA PRO A 281 -17.00 3.23 -0.51
C PRO A 281 -17.99 3.31 -1.69
N THR A 282 -17.99 4.45 -2.39
CA THR A 282 -18.76 4.57 -3.64
C THR A 282 -18.07 3.74 -4.74
N LEU A 283 -18.71 2.63 -5.16
CA LEU A 283 -18.17 1.76 -6.19
C LEU A 283 -18.34 2.36 -7.60
N GLN A 284 -17.33 3.08 -8.10
CA GLN A 284 -17.31 3.65 -9.46
C GLN A 284 -16.76 2.66 -10.52
N PRO A 285 -17.22 2.66 -11.77
CA PRO A 285 -16.63 1.82 -12.82
C PRO A 285 -15.09 1.90 -12.90
N LEU A 286 -14.42 0.85 -13.38
CA LEU A 286 -13.00 0.93 -13.70
C LEU A 286 -12.77 1.96 -14.83
N PRO A 287 -11.82 2.89 -14.70
CA PRO A 287 -11.45 3.83 -15.72
C PRO A 287 -10.73 3.08 -16.81
N GLU A 288 -10.83 3.65 -18.01
CA GLU A 288 -10.32 3.07 -19.25
C GLU A 288 -8.82 2.73 -19.14
N ASP A 289 -8.02 3.54 -18.45
CA ASP A 289 -6.58 3.30 -18.27
C ASP A 289 -6.24 2.03 -17.46
N LEU A 290 -7.15 1.60 -16.57
CA LEU A 290 -7.02 0.34 -15.83
C LEU A 290 -7.55 -0.86 -16.62
N LEU A 291 -8.55 -0.64 -17.48
CA LEU A 291 -9.02 -1.64 -18.43
C LEU A 291 -7.96 -1.92 -19.50
N ASP A 292 -7.28 -0.87 -19.98
CA ASP A 292 -6.24 -0.91 -21.00
C ASP A 292 -4.90 -1.43 -20.50
N ALA A 293 -4.62 -1.37 -19.20
CA ALA A 293 -3.35 -1.84 -18.63
C ALA A 293 -3.07 -3.34 -18.90
N VAL A 294 -4.11 -4.10 -19.26
CA VAL A 294 -4.04 -5.52 -19.63
C VAL A 294 -3.61 -5.72 -21.11
N SER A 295 -3.58 -4.66 -21.92
CA SER A 295 -3.27 -4.69 -23.36
C SER A 295 -1.78 -4.80 -23.73
N TYR A 296 -0.87 -4.53 -22.78
CA TYR A 296 0.57 -4.58 -23.07
C TYR A 296 1.06 -6.04 -23.14
N LYS A 297 0.93 -6.65 -24.32
CA LYS A 297 1.90 -7.64 -24.77
C LYS A 297 3.26 -6.95 -24.79
N GLU A 298 4.25 -7.56 -24.17
CA GLU A 298 5.64 -7.12 -24.31
C GLU A 298 6.00 -7.16 -25.80
N SER A 299 6.16 -5.98 -26.39
CA SER A 299 6.97 -5.75 -27.57
C SER A 299 8.42 -5.47 -27.16
#